data_AF-A0A969WKQ3-F1
#
_entry.id   AF-A0A969WKQ3-F1
#
_cell.length_a   1.000
_cell.length_b   1.000
_cell.length_c   1.000
_cell.angle_alpha   90.00
_cell.angle_beta   90.00
_cell.angle_gamma   90.00
#
_symmetry.space_group_name_H-M   'P 1'
#
loop_
_entity.id
_entity.type
_entity.pdbx_description
1 polymer ?
#
loop_
_entity_poly.entity_id
_entity_poly.type
_entity_poly.pdbx_seq_one_letter_code
_entity_poly.pdbx_strand_id
1 'polypeptide(L)' 'MCGIVGYYGYQDAYPILIKGLKRLEYRGYDSAGIALLNENSRVYKSKGRVEDLENMLSDKDK' A
#
# COMPACT_ATOMS: atom_id res chain seq x y z
N MET A 1 0.37 14.34 8.34
CA MET A 1 1.66 14.37 7.59
C MET A 1 1.54 13.32 6.49
N CYS A 2 2.13 13.51 5.29
CA CYS A 2 1.97 12.55 4.18
C CYS A 2 3.30 11.88 3.81
N GLY A 3 3.23 10.71 3.18
CA GLY A 3 4.38 9.99 2.62
C GLY A 3 3.99 9.25 1.36
N ILE A 4 4.89 9.20 0.38
CA ILE A 4 4.67 8.58 -0.92
C ILE A 4 5.80 7.61 -1.18
N VAL A 5 5.45 6.41 -1.64
CA VAL A 5 6.37 5.39 -2.13
C VAL A 5 5.89 4.94 -3.49
N GLY A 6 6.81 4.81 -4.44
CA GLY A 6 6.55 4.27 -5.76
C GLY A 6 7.55 3.16 -6.08
N TYR A 7 7.11 2.17 -6.85
CA TYR A 7 7.97 1.13 -7.40
C TYR A 7 7.68 0.98 -8.89
N TYR A 8 8.74 0.87 -9.68
CA TYR A 8 8.69 0.55 -11.10
C TYR A 8 9.79 -0.46 -11.42
N GLY A 9 9.41 -1.62 -11.95
CA GLY A 9 10.33 -2.72 -12.23
C GLY A 9 9.60 -4.03 -12.45
N TYR A 10 10.37 -5.11 -12.54
CA TYR A 10 9.86 -6.45 -12.89
C TYR A 10 9.38 -7.28 -11.68
N GLN A 11 9.59 -6.81 -10.45
CA GLN A 11 9.16 -7.51 -9.25
C GLN A 11 7.70 -7.17 -8.93
N ASP A 12 7.07 -7.98 -8.08
CA ASP A 12 5.75 -7.63 -7.56
C ASP A 12 5.82 -6.34 -6.73
N ALA A 13 5.04 -5.35 -7.14
CA ALA A 13 5.03 -4.03 -6.52
C ALA A 13 4.40 -4.05 -5.12
N TYR A 14 3.42 -4.92 -4.88
CA TYR A 14 2.68 -4.98 -3.61
C TYR A 14 3.57 -5.07 -2.37
N PRO A 15 4.44 -6.09 -2.21
CA PRO A 15 5.27 -6.23 -1.00
C PRO A 15 6.26 -5.07 -0.83
N ILE A 16 6.72 -4.48 -1.94
CA ILE A 16 7.65 -3.36 -1.92
C ILE A 16 6.95 -2.09 -1.41
N LEU A 17 5.75 -1.81 -1.92
CA LEU A 17 4.95 -0.66 -1.53
C LEU A 17 4.54 -0.74 -0.05
N ILE A 18 4.05 -1.89 0.43
CA ILE A 18 3.66 -2.09 1.84
C ILE A 18 4.86 -1.88 2.77
N LYS A 19 6.01 -2.48 2.45
CA LYS A 19 7.24 -2.31 3.26
C LYS A 19 7.70 -0.85 3.27
N GLY A 20 7.60 -0.16 2.15
CA GLY A 20 7.91 1.26 2.05
C GLY A 20 6.99 2.13 2.89
N LEU A 21 5.67 1.90 2.82
CA LEU A 21 4.67 2.64 3.60
C LEU A 21 4.88 2.42 5.11
N LYS A 22 5.11 1.18 5.56
CA LYS A 22 5.45 0.86 6.95
C LYS A 22 6.69 1.62 7.45
N ARG A 23 7.71 1.78 6.60
CA ARG A 23 8.91 2.58 6.93
C ARG A 23 8.62 4.07 7.08
N LEU A 24 7.56 4.58 6.45
CA LEU A 24 7.16 5.99 6.56
C LEU A 24 6.15 6.22 7.68
N GLU A 25 5.56 5.17 8.25
CA GLU A 25 4.47 5.23 9.23
C GLU A 25 4.82 5.96 10.53
N TYR A 26 6.11 6.06 10.87
CA TYR A 26 6.61 6.86 12.00
C TYR A 26 6.20 8.35 11.93
N ARG A 27 5.82 8.84 10.74
CA ARG A 27 5.34 10.21 10.51
C ARG A 27 3.90 10.45 10.96
N GLY A 28 3.16 9.39 11.27
CA GLY A 28 1.75 9.44 11.65
C GLY A 28 0.82 9.64 10.45
N TYR A 29 0.11 8.57 10.09
CA TYR A 29 -0.92 8.55 9.05
C TYR A 29 -2.28 8.19 9.63
N ASP A 30 -3.29 8.90 9.14
CA ASP A 30 -4.71 8.73 9.40
C ASP A 30 -5.42 7.87 8.33
N SER A 31 -4.73 7.63 7.21
CA SER A 31 -5.15 6.73 6.15
C SER A 31 -3.95 6.23 5.32
N ALA A 32 -4.14 5.12 4.62
CA ALA A 32 -3.16 4.56 3.69
C ALA A 32 -3.83 4.08 2.40
N GLY A 33 -3.08 4.08 1.29
CA GLY A 33 -3.55 3.54 0.03
C GLY A 33 -2.43 3.17 -0.92
N ILE A 34 -2.72 2.24 -1.82
CA ILE A 34 -1.84 1.83 -2.91
C ILE A 34 -2.61 1.74 -4.21
N ALA A 35 -1.90 1.97 -5.31
CA ALA A 35 -2.39 1.70 -6.65
C ALA A 35 -1.43 0.71 -7.31
N LEU A 36 -1.98 -0.37 -7.85
CA LEU A 36 -1.24 -1.38 -8.60
C LEU A 36 -1.64 -1.27 -10.07
N LEU A 37 -0.63 -1.14 -10.92
CA LEU A 37 -0.80 -1.03 -12.37
C LEU A 37 -0.15 -2.25 -13.03
N ASN A 38 -0.93 -3.32 -13.13
CA ASN A 38 -0.57 -4.52 -13.90
C ASN A 38 -1.45 -4.55 -15.18
N GLU A 39 -2.05 -5.70 -15.52
CA GLU A 39 -3.01 -5.81 -16.64
C GLU A 39 -4.24 -4.91 -16.47
N ASN A 40 -4.63 -4.64 -15.22
CA ASN A 40 -5.69 -3.71 -14.86
C ASN A 40 -5.19 -2.75 -13.78
N SER A 41 -5.68 -1.51 -13.80
CA SER A 41 -5.44 -0.54 -12.72
C SER A 41 -6.36 -0.85 -11.53
N ARG A 42 -5.77 -1.23 -10.39
CA ARG A 42 -6.52 -1.44 -9.13
C ARG A 42 -6.04 -0.45 -8.08
N VAL A 43 -6.98 0.12 -7.33
CA VAL A 43 -6.69 1.08 -6.27
C VAL A 43 -7.32 0.59 -4.96
N TYR A 44 -6.52 0.57 -3.91
CA TYR A 44 -6.91 0.12 -2.58
C TYR A 44 -6.63 1.24 -1.58
N LYS A 45 -7.61 1.52 -0.72
CA LYS A 45 -7.54 2.59 0.27
C LYS A 45 -8.16 2.10 1.56
N SER A 46 -7.55 2.45 2.68
CA SER A 46 -8.11 2.18 4.01
C SER A 46 -7.92 3.40 4.91
N LYS A 47 -8.89 3.62 5.79
CA LYS A 47 -8.75 4.57 6.90
C LYS A 47 -7.99 3.85 8.02
N GLY A 48 -7.09 4.57 8.69
CA GLY A 48 -6.22 4.00 9.73
C GLY A 48 -4.80 3.77 9.25
N ARG A 49 -4.16 2.77 9.83
CA ARG A 49 -2.74 2.44 9.66
C ARG A 49 -2.49 1.62 8.40
N VAL A 50 -1.22 1.44 8.06
CA VAL A 50 -0.82 0.60 6.91
C VAL A 50 -1.25 -0.86 7.12
N GLU A 51 -1.30 -1.32 8.38
CA GLU A 51 -1.78 -2.65 8.75
C GLU A 51 -3.27 -2.87 8.42
N ASP A 52 -4.13 -1.84 8.57
CA ASP A 52 -5.54 -1.94 8.19
C ASP A 52 -5.71 -2.15 6.67
N LEU A 53 -4.85 -1.51 5.87
CA LEU A 53 -4.82 -1.71 4.42
C LEU A 53 -4.33 -3.12 4.04
N GLU A 54 -3.30 -3.61 4.72
CA GLU A 54 -2.73 -4.96 4.50
C GLU A 54 -3.73 -6.07 4.85
N ASN A 55 -4.46 -5.91 5.95
CA ASN A 55 -5.54 -6.81 6.33
C ASN A 55 -6.66 -6.83 5.29
N MET A 56 -7.07 -5.65 4.78
CA MET A 56 -8.10 -5.57 3.72
C MET A 56 -7.68 -6.28 2.43
N LEU A 57 -6.39 -6.25 2.10
CA LEU A 57 -5.83 -6.86 0.90
C LEU A 57 -5.64 -8.36 1.04
N SER A 58 -5.27 -8.83 2.23
CA SER A 58 -5.10 -10.25 2.54
C SER A 58 -6.41 -11.05 2.43
N ASP A 59 -7.57 -10.38 2.54
CA ASP A 59 -8.90 -10.97 2.40
C ASP A 59 -9.44 -10.92 0.96
N LYS A 60 -8.95 -10.00 0.12
CA LYS A 60 -9.49 -9.73 -1.23
C LYS A 60 -8.83 -10.51 -2.37
N ASP A 61 -7.67 -11.13 -2.12
CA ASP A 61 -6.97 -12.00 -3.06
C ASP A 61 -7.04 -13.50 -2.64
N LYS A 62 -8.11 -13.91 -1.92
CA LYS A 62 -8.53 -15.32 -1.76
C LYS A 62 -9.53 -15.73 -2.85
#